data_AF-A0AAU7W7U4-F1
#
_entry.id   AF-A0AAU7W7U4-F1
#
_cell.length_a   1.000
_cell.length_b   1.000
_cell.length_c   1.000
_cell.angle_alpha   90.00
_cell.angle_beta   90.00
_cell.angle_gamma   90.00
#
_symmetry.space_group_name_H-M   'P 1'
#
loop_
_entity.id
_entity.type
_entity.pdbx_description
1 polymer ?
#
loop_
_entity_poly.entity_id
_entity_poly.type
_entity_poly.pdbx_seq_one_letter_code
_entity_poly.pdbx_strand_id
1 'polypeptide(L)'
;MTRGFRLDALLRVRRVQEEQARSVLAGRNARLRDSDALRTRALHELAAFGEPGTDLDTLRAVAAGRASIEARLGELRMLRAAQAAEAEEARAAHEAADRRVRALERLETAHLTAAAAEDLRAEQLRLDELGSARAARREGA
;
A
#
# COMPACT_ATOMS: atom_id res chain seq x y z
N MET A 1 -17.52 6.26 32.10
CA MET A 1 -17.47 6.97 30.79
C MET A 1 -16.07 6.77 30.26
N THR A 2 -15.93 5.96 29.22
CA THR A 2 -14.64 5.62 28.62
C THR A 2 -13.98 6.88 28.04
N ARG A 3 -12.75 7.17 28.47
CA ARG A 3 -11.93 8.20 27.80
C ARG A 3 -11.58 7.70 26.41
N GLY A 4 -11.89 8.48 25.38
CA GLY A 4 -11.54 8.16 24.00
C GLY A 4 -10.03 7.96 23.83
N PHE A 5 -9.64 7.19 22.81
CA PHE A 5 -8.24 6.95 22.48
C PHE A 5 -7.58 8.26 22.05
N ARG A 6 -6.56 8.71 22.80
CA ARG A 6 -5.93 10.04 22.59
C ARG A 6 -5.29 10.22 21.22
N LEU A 7 -4.91 9.13 20.55
CA LEU A 7 -4.26 9.15 19.25
C LEU A 7 -5.20 8.81 18.08
N ASP A 8 -6.51 8.80 18.30
CA ASP A 8 -7.52 8.50 17.28
C ASP A 8 -7.44 9.46 16.07
N ALA A 9 -7.26 10.77 16.31
CA ALA A 9 -7.06 11.74 15.23
C ALA A 9 -5.78 11.44 14.40
N LEU A 10 -4.71 11.03 15.07
CA LEU A 10 -3.47 10.65 14.40
C LEU A 10 -3.66 9.36 13.58
N LEU A 11 -4.37 8.37 14.12
CA LEU A 11 -4.69 7.12 13.43
C LEU A 11 -5.47 7.39 12.14
N ARG A 12 -6.48 8.27 12.17
CA ARG A 12 -7.20 8.70 10.96
C ARG A 12 -6.27 9.29 9.90
N VAL A 13 -5.41 10.22 10.28
CA VAL A 13 -4.45 10.84 9.35
C VAL A 13 -3.49 9.79 8.78
N ARG A 14 -3.02 8.85 9.59
CA ARG A 14 -2.12 7.78 9.12
C ARG A 14 -2.80 6.81 8.16
N ARG A 15 -4.08 6.47 8.37
CA ARG A 15 -4.86 5.67 7.41
C ARG A 15 -4.99 6.37 6.06
N VAL A 16 -5.27 7.68 6.06
CA VAL A 16 -5.31 8.47 4.81
C VAL A 16 -3.95 8.48 4.10
N GLN A 17 -2.85 8.61 4.85
CA GLN A 17 -1.51 8.55 4.28
C GLN A 17 -1.14 7.18 3.72
N GLU A 18 -1.58 6.10 4.37
CA GLU A 18 -1.39 4.73 3.89
C GLU A 18 -2.17 4.48 2.60
N GLU A 19 -3.42 4.93 2.52
CA GLU A 19 -4.23 4.84 1.29
C GLU A 19 -3.62 5.68 0.15
N GLN A 20 -3.09 6.88 0.45
CA GLN A 20 -2.36 7.67 -0.53
C GLN A 20 -1.12 6.92 -1.06
N ALA A 21 -0.33 6.33 -0.16
CA ALA A 21 0.85 5.54 -0.56
C ALA A 21 0.45 4.31 -1.39
N ARG A 22 -0.67 3.66 -1.05
CA ARG A 22 -1.24 2.55 -1.81
C ARG A 22 -1.64 2.98 -3.23
N SER A 23 -2.30 4.12 -3.36
CA SER A 23 -2.69 4.69 -4.66
C SER A 23 -1.46 5.00 -5.52
N VAL A 24 -0.41 5.59 -4.93
CA VAL A 24 0.86 5.84 -5.63
C VAL A 24 1.49 4.53 -6.12
N LEU A 25 1.58 3.51 -5.27
CA LEU A 25 2.09 2.19 -5.65
C LEU A 25 1.28 1.57 -6.79
N ALA A 26 -0.05 1.65 -6.73
CA ALA A 26 -0.92 1.17 -7.81
C ALA A 26 -0.63 1.89 -9.14
N GLY A 27 -0.44 3.22 -9.09
CA GLY A 27 -0.07 4.02 -10.27
C GLY A 27 1.29 3.64 -10.86
N ARG A 28 2.32 3.39 -10.02
CA ARG A 28 3.64 2.93 -10.51
C ARG A 28 3.58 1.55 -11.14
N ASN A 29 2.83 0.64 -10.53
CA ASN A 29 2.61 -0.70 -11.09
C ASN A 29 1.85 -0.66 -12.42
N ALA A 30 0.87 0.23 -12.57
CA ALA A 30 0.17 0.42 -13.85
C ALA A 30 1.14 0.86 -14.95
N ARG A 31 1.98 1.87 -14.68
CA ARG A 31 3.00 2.34 -15.64
C ARG A 31 3.97 1.25 -16.05
N LEU A 32 4.41 0.41 -15.11
CA LEU A 32 5.31 -0.70 -15.42
C LEU A 32 4.65 -1.72 -16.37
N ARG A 33 3.36 -2.03 -16.16
CA ARG A 33 2.60 -2.90 -17.07
C ARG A 33 2.43 -2.28 -18.45
N ASP A 34 2.16 -0.98 -18.52
CA ASP A 34 2.03 -0.26 -19.79
C ASP A 34 3.33 -0.31 -20.59
N SER A 35 4.48 -0.11 -19.94
CA SER A 35 5.79 -0.21 -20.58
C SER A 35 6.11 -1.64 -21.03
N ASP A 36 5.68 -2.67 -20.29
CA ASP A 36 5.78 -4.06 -20.71
C ASP A 36 4.90 -4.37 -21.93
N ALA A 37 3.70 -3.80 -21.99
CA ALA A 37 2.83 -3.90 -23.16
C ALA A 37 3.44 -3.22 -24.39
N LEU A 38 4.00 -2.01 -24.23
CA LEU A 38 4.69 -1.29 -25.31
C LEU A 38 5.90 -2.07 -25.83
N ARG A 39 6.71 -2.64 -24.94
CA ARG A 39 7.84 -3.50 -25.32
C ARG A 39 7.37 -4.72 -26.10
N THR A 40 6.30 -5.37 -25.66
CA THR A 40 5.74 -6.54 -26.35
C THR A 40 5.29 -6.19 -27.76
N ARG A 41 4.57 -5.06 -27.93
CA ARG A 41 4.19 -4.54 -29.26
C ARG A 41 5.40 -4.26 -30.14
N ALA A 42 6.44 -3.62 -29.59
CA ALA A 42 7.67 -3.34 -30.33
C ALA A 42 8.39 -4.61 -30.82
N LEU A 43 8.37 -5.68 -30.02
CA LEU A 43 8.91 -6.98 -30.43
C LEU A 43 8.07 -7.62 -31.54
N HIS A 44 6.74 -7.53 -31.47
CA HIS A 44 5.87 -7.99 -32.55
C HIS A 44 6.08 -7.22 -33.85
N GLU A 45 6.24 -5.91 -33.79
CA GLU A 45 6.57 -5.07 -34.95
C GLU A 45 7.92 -5.47 -35.57
N LEU A 46 8.93 -5.73 -34.74
CA LEU A 46 10.23 -6.21 -35.22
C LEU A 46 10.13 -7.58 -35.89
N ALA A 47 9.34 -8.49 -35.33
CA ALA A 47 9.13 -9.82 -35.90
C ALA A 47 8.31 -9.78 -37.21
N ALA A 48 7.44 -8.79 -37.37
CA ALA A 48 6.63 -8.59 -38.56
C ALA A 48 7.38 -7.87 -39.70
N PHE A 49 8.58 -7.34 -39.45
CA PHE A 49 9.46 -6.82 -40.50
C PHE A 49 9.90 -8.01 -41.39
N GLY A 50 9.20 -8.19 -42.51
CA GLY A 50 9.28 -9.37 -43.39
C GLY A 50 10.60 -9.52 -44.16
N GLU A 51 10.65 -10.51 -45.05
CA GLU A 51 11.83 -10.75 -45.88
C GLU A 51 12.13 -9.56 -46.78
N PRO A 52 13.38 -9.07 -46.79
CA PRO A 52 13.74 -7.95 -47.62
C PRO A 52 13.66 -8.35 -49.10
N GLY A 53 13.13 -7.44 -49.93
CA GLY A 53 13.26 -7.55 -51.38
C GLY A 53 14.73 -7.58 -51.82
N THR A 54 14.99 -7.99 -53.06
CA THR A 54 16.36 -8.11 -53.59
C THR A 54 16.99 -6.77 -53.98
N ASP A 55 16.22 -5.69 -54.01
CA ASP A 55 16.70 -4.36 -54.37
C ASP A 55 17.48 -3.69 -53.22
N LEU A 56 18.58 -3.02 -53.57
CA LEU A 56 19.53 -2.43 -52.62
C LEU A 56 18.91 -1.32 -51.78
N ASP A 57 18.03 -0.50 -52.37
CA ASP A 57 17.37 0.59 -51.65
C ASP A 57 16.32 0.04 -50.68
N THR A 58 15.62 -1.03 -51.09
CA THR A 58 14.72 -1.79 -50.20
C THR A 58 15.48 -2.41 -49.02
N LEU A 59 16.65 -3.02 -49.28
CA LEU A 59 17.51 -3.59 -48.23
C LEU A 59 17.98 -2.52 -47.22
N ARG A 60 18.39 -1.34 -47.70
CA ARG A 60 18.80 -0.21 -46.85
C ARG A 60 17.64 0.31 -46.00
N ALA A 61 16.45 0.46 -46.59
CA ALA A 61 15.26 0.89 -45.87
C ALA A 61 14.87 -0.10 -44.75
N VAL A 62 14.93 -1.41 -45.04
CA VAL A 62 14.67 -2.47 -44.05
C VAL A 62 15.71 -2.44 -42.93
N ALA A 63 17.00 -2.31 -43.27
CA ALA A 63 18.07 -2.23 -42.28
C ALA A 63 17.91 -1.01 -41.36
N ALA A 64 17.58 0.16 -41.92
CA ALA A 64 17.30 1.37 -41.16
C ALA A 64 16.07 1.22 -40.25
N GLY A 65 15.00 0.61 -40.74
CA GLY A 65 13.80 0.32 -39.96
C GLY A 65 14.08 -0.60 -38.76
N ARG A 66 14.84 -1.69 -38.97
CA ARG A 66 15.26 -2.60 -37.89
C ARG A 66 16.13 -1.89 -36.85
N ALA A 67 17.13 -1.13 -37.30
CA ALA A 67 17.98 -0.34 -36.40
C ALA A 67 17.17 0.65 -35.54
N SER A 68 16.15 1.30 -36.13
CA SER A 68 15.25 2.19 -35.39
C SER A 68 14.42 1.46 -34.34
N ILE A 69 13.88 0.28 -34.67
CA ILE A 69 13.10 -0.52 -33.72
C ILE A 69 13.98 -1.06 -32.58
N GLU A 70 15.20 -1.49 -32.89
CA GLU A 70 16.17 -1.95 -31.88
C GLU A 70 16.59 -0.82 -30.93
N ALA A 71 16.83 0.39 -31.46
CA ALA A 71 17.09 1.57 -30.64
C ALA A 71 15.92 1.86 -29.69
N ARG A 72 14.68 1.88 -30.19
CA ARG A 72 13.47 2.05 -29.37
C ARG A 72 13.31 0.94 -28.33
N LEU A 73 13.62 -0.32 -28.66
CA LEU A 73 13.63 -1.42 -27.68
C LEU A 73 14.67 -1.20 -26.58
N GLY A 74 15.82 -0.61 -26.91
CA GLY A 74 16.81 -0.15 -25.94
C GLY A 74 16.25 0.92 -25.00
N GLU A 75 15.62 1.96 -25.54
CA GLU A 75 14.97 3.03 -24.77
C GLU A 75 13.88 2.48 -23.84
N LEU A 76 13.01 1.59 -24.34
CA LEU A 76 11.95 0.96 -23.55
C LEU A 76 12.51 0.11 -22.41
N ARG A 77 13.66 -0.57 -22.60
CA ARG A 77 14.32 -1.31 -21.51
C ARG A 77 14.81 -0.36 -20.41
N MET A 78 15.39 0.77 -20.78
CA MET A 78 15.84 1.79 -19.82
C MET A 78 14.68 2.43 -19.07
N LEU A 79 13.61 2.80 -19.79
CA LEU A 79 12.39 3.32 -19.19
C LEU A 79 11.79 2.33 -18.19
N ARG A 80 11.68 1.05 -18.57
CA ARG A 80 11.16 0.00 -17.69
C ARG A 80 12.02 -0.16 -16.44
N ALA A 81 13.35 -0.14 -16.57
CA ALA A 81 14.25 -0.25 -15.44
C ALA A 81 14.06 0.91 -14.45
N ALA A 82 13.92 2.14 -14.95
CA ALA A 82 13.64 3.30 -14.12
C ALA A 82 12.27 3.19 -13.41
N GLN A 83 11.22 2.81 -14.13
CA GLN A 83 9.88 2.63 -13.55
C GLN A 83 9.83 1.48 -12.53
N ALA A 84 10.60 0.41 -12.73
CA ALA A 84 10.71 -0.68 -11.77
C ALA A 84 11.35 -0.19 -10.46
N ALA A 85 12.40 0.64 -10.54
CA ALA A 85 12.98 1.27 -9.37
C ALA A 85 11.97 2.18 -8.64
N GLU A 86 11.22 3.01 -9.38
CA GLU A 86 10.16 3.84 -8.78
C GLU A 86 9.04 3.02 -8.12
N ALA A 87 8.70 1.86 -8.69
CA ALA A 87 7.69 0.97 -8.13
C ALA A 87 8.16 0.33 -6.81
N GLU A 88 9.43 -0.08 -6.74
CA GLU A 88 10.02 -0.59 -5.49
C GLU A 88 10.14 0.50 -4.42
N GLU A 89 10.50 1.73 -4.79
CA GLU A 89 10.47 2.87 -3.85
C GLU A 89 9.06 3.13 -3.31
N ALA A 90 8.05 3.15 -4.20
CA ALA A 90 6.66 3.32 -3.80
C ALA A 90 6.17 2.17 -2.91
N ARG A 91 6.63 0.94 -3.17
CA ARG A 91 6.33 -0.23 -2.35
C ARG A 91 6.91 -0.08 -0.95
N ALA A 92 8.18 0.26 -0.84
CA ALA A 92 8.83 0.48 0.45
C ALA A 92 8.15 1.61 1.25
N ALA A 93 7.72 2.67 0.57
CA ALA A 93 6.98 3.77 1.18
C ALA A 93 5.59 3.33 1.72
N HIS A 94 4.85 2.54 0.94
CA HIS A 94 3.57 1.97 1.36
C HIS A 94 3.73 1.01 2.54
N GLU A 95 4.70 0.09 2.50
CA GLU A 95 4.98 -0.82 3.61
C GLU A 95 5.37 -0.06 4.89
N ALA A 96 6.12 1.04 4.77
CA ALA A 96 6.42 1.89 5.90
C ALA A 96 5.19 2.64 6.44
N ALA A 97 4.25 3.04 5.58
CA ALA A 97 2.99 3.66 6.00
C ALA A 97 2.08 2.64 6.71
N ASP A 98 1.90 1.45 6.15
CA ASP A 98 1.13 0.34 6.73
C ASP A 98 1.67 -0.05 8.11
N ARG A 99 3.00 -0.19 8.27
CA ARG A 99 3.61 -0.47 9.58
C ARG A 99 3.26 0.58 10.65
N ARG A 100 3.21 1.86 10.27
CA ARG A 100 2.85 2.95 11.20
C ARG A 100 1.38 2.90 11.60
N VAL A 101 0.47 2.60 10.65
CA VAL A 101 -0.95 2.42 10.93
C VAL A 101 -1.15 1.24 11.88
N ARG A 102 -0.59 0.06 11.55
CA ARG A 102 -0.71 -1.13 12.39
C ARG A 102 -0.18 -0.93 13.81
N ALA A 103 0.88 -0.15 13.98
CA ALA A 103 1.41 0.18 15.30
C ALA A 103 0.38 0.97 16.14
N LEU A 104 -0.30 1.95 15.54
CA LEU A 104 -1.34 2.73 16.20
C LEU A 104 -2.61 1.91 16.48
N GLU A 105 -3.01 1.03 15.57
CA GLU A 105 -4.17 0.13 15.76
C GLU A 105 -3.96 -0.85 16.92
N ARG A 106 -2.73 -1.34 17.10
CA ARG A 106 -2.37 -2.15 18.28
C ARG A 106 -2.50 -1.36 19.57
N LEU A 107 -2.06 -0.09 19.58
CA LEU A 107 -2.19 0.79 20.74
C LEU A 107 -3.66 1.13 21.03
N GLU A 108 -4.47 1.36 20.01
CA GLU A 108 -5.91 1.57 20.13
C GLU A 108 -6.59 0.36 20.76
N THR A 109 -6.31 -0.84 20.23
CA THR A 109 -6.82 -2.10 20.79
C THR A 109 -6.45 -2.25 22.26
N ALA A 110 -5.18 -2.04 22.61
CA ALA A 110 -4.71 -2.12 23.99
C ALA A 110 -5.40 -1.10 24.91
N HIS A 111 -5.60 0.14 24.44
CA HIS A 111 -6.35 1.17 25.18
C HIS A 111 -7.79 0.76 25.43
N LEU A 112 -8.48 0.24 24.41
CA LEU A 112 -9.87 -0.22 24.54
C LEU A 112 -9.99 -1.39 25.52
N THR A 113 -9.06 -2.34 25.48
CA THR A 113 -9.00 -3.44 26.45
C THR A 113 -8.77 -2.94 27.87
N ALA A 114 -7.81 -2.03 28.08
CA ALA A 114 -7.53 -1.46 29.39
C ALA A 114 -8.72 -0.66 29.94
N ALA A 115 -9.37 0.15 29.10
CA ALA A 115 -10.54 0.92 29.48
C ALA A 115 -11.73 0.02 29.88
N ALA A 116 -11.98 -1.06 29.14
CA ALA A 116 -13.01 -2.03 29.49
C ALA A 116 -12.73 -2.72 30.84
N ALA A 117 -11.47 -3.08 31.11
CA ALA A 117 -11.07 -3.66 32.39
C ALA A 117 -11.18 -2.66 33.56
N GLU A 118 -10.93 -1.37 33.33
CA GLU A 118 -11.18 -0.31 34.33
C GLU A 118 -12.66 -0.13 34.62
N ASP A 119 -13.51 -0.11 33.59
CA ASP A 119 -14.95 0.01 33.77
C ASP A 119 -15.52 -1.18 34.55
N LEU A 120 -15.10 -2.41 34.24
CA LEU A 120 -15.51 -3.61 34.98
C LEU A 120 -15.05 -3.56 36.45
N ARG A 121 -13.81 -3.13 36.72
CA ARG A 121 -13.31 -2.97 38.10
C ARG A 121 -14.11 -1.91 38.85
N ALA A 122 -14.43 -0.79 38.22
CA ALA A 122 -15.22 0.28 38.82
C ALA A 122 -16.68 -0.13 39.07
N GLU A 123 -17.24 -1.02 38.24
CA GLU A 123 -18.55 -1.63 38.47
C GLU A 123 -18.51 -2.60 39.65
N GLN A 124 -17.52 -3.50 39.69
CA GLN A 124 -17.39 -4.46 40.77
C GLN A 124 -17.24 -3.78 42.14
N LEU A 125 -16.41 -2.73 42.22
CA LEU A 125 -16.25 -1.96 43.45
C LEU A 125 -17.59 -1.40 43.96
N ARG A 126 -18.42 -0.87 43.05
CA ARG A 126 -19.76 -0.37 43.40
C ARG A 126 -20.69 -1.50 43.86
N LEU A 127 -20.61 -2.69 43.26
CA LEU A 127 -21.40 -3.84 43.69
C LEU A 127 -21.00 -4.31 45.09
N ASP A 128 -19.71 -4.34 45.38
CA ASP A 128 -19.16 -4.72 46.69
C ASP A 128 -19.56 -3.70 47.78
N GLU A 129 -19.53 -2.41 47.46
CA GLU A 129 -20.03 -1.34 48.32
C GLU A 129 -21.55 -1.49 48.62
N LEU A 130 -22.37 -1.79 47.60
CA LEU A 130 -23.80 -2.06 47.83
C LEU A 130 -24.04 -3.32 48.66
N GLY A 131 -23.25 -4.36 48.43
CA GLY A 131 -23.32 -5.63 49.16
C GLY A 131 -23.02 -5.44 50.64
N SER A 132 -21.89 -4.81 50.95
CA SER A 132 -21.48 -4.48 52.32
C SER A 132 -22.48 -3.57 53.04
N ALA A 133 -23.00 -2.53 52.37
CA ALA A 133 -24.03 -1.64 52.92
C ALA A 133 -25.38 -2.34 53.19
N ARG A 134 -25.70 -3.43 52.47
CA ARG A 134 -26.89 -4.24 52.73
C ARG A 134 -26.67 -5.23 53.88
N ALA A 135 -25.48 -5.83 53.98
CA ALA A 135 -25.12 -6.73 55.06
C ALA A 135 -25.13 -6.00 56.43
N ALA A 136 -24.47 -4.84 56.51
CA ALA A 136 -24.43 -4.02 57.73
C ALA A 136 -25.83 -3.60 58.22
N ARG A 137 -26.77 -3.35 57.30
CA ARG A 137 -28.17 -3.03 57.65
C ARG A 137 -28.96 -4.22 58.19
N ARG A 138 -28.57 -5.46 57.88
CA ARG A 138 -29.24 -6.67 58.39
C ARG A 138 -28.74 -7.06 59.78
N GLU A 139 -27.48 -6.77 60.11
CA GLU A 139 -26.89 -7.08 61.42
C GLU A 139 -27.26 -6.05 62.50
N GLY A 140 -27.67 -4.84 62.11
CA GLY A 140 -28.14 -3.80 63.03
C GLY A 140 -29.66 -3.83 63.33
N ALA A 141 -30.38 -4.85 62.86
CA ALA A 141 -31.80 -5.09 63.12
C ALA A 141 -31.98 -6.37 63.93
#